data_AF-A0A3P6DZ72-F1
#
_entry.id   AF-A0A3P6DZ72-F1
#
_cell.length_a   1.000
_cell.length_b   1.000
_cell.length_c   1.000
_cell.angle_alpha   90.00
_cell.angle_beta   90.00
_cell.angle_gamma   90.00
#
_symmetry.space_group_name_H-M   'P 1'
#
loop_
_entity.id
_entity.type
_entity.pdbx_description
1 polymer ?
#
loop_
_entity_poly.entity_id
_entity_poly.type
_entity_poly.pdbx_seq_one_letter_code
_entity_poly.pdbx_strand_id
1 'polypeptide(L)'
;MQTLCQVKDPTDKGAWKDKGAGNLCIKCKEGVDKGTKESKPTILVRNDVGKLLLNALLYAGIKTSAQKNALVAIFHSSEDSNENVTPRTFLIRTKTAEARDKLATAIQEYAPSS
;
A
#
# COMPACT_ATOMS: atom_id res chain seq x y z
N MET A 1 -3.24 13.80 3.52
CA MET A 1 -3.68 12.91 4.62
C MET A 1 -4.65 11.87 4.08
N GLN A 2 -4.30 10.59 4.23
CA GLN A 2 -5.10 9.45 3.80
C GLN A 2 -5.33 8.56 5.02
N THR A 3 -6.43 7.83 5.07
CA THR A 3 -6.70 6.88 6.16
C THR A 3 -6.37 5.48 5.70
N LEU A 4 -5.53 4.78 6.45
CA LEU A 4 -5.19 3.39 6.18
C LEU A 4 -6.10 2.49 7.01
N CYS A 5 -6.80 1.59 6.34
CA CYS A 5 -7.52 0.50 6.97
C CYS A 5 -6.92 -0.83 6.52
N GLN A 6 -6.93 -1.83 7.38
CA GLN A 6 -6.44 -3.18 7.07
C GLN A 6 -7.51 -4.20 7.46
N VAL A 7 -7.70 -5.22 6.63
CA VAL A 7 -8.39 -6.44 7.05
C VAL A 7 -7.35 -7.53 7.35
N LYS A 8 -7.51 -8.25 8.46
CA LYS A 8 -6.61 -9.35 8.82
C LYS A 8 -6.90 -10.60 8.00
N ASP A 9 -8.17 -10.86 7.73
CA ASP A 9 -8.64 -12.05 7.05
C ASP A 9 -9.25 -11.67 5.70
N PRO A 10 -8.72 -12.16 4.56
CA PRO A 10 -9.26 -11.84 3.24
C PRO A 10 -10.69 -12.37 3.02
N THR A 11 -11.12 -13.33 3.84
CA THR A 11 -12.49 -13.88 3.86
C THR A 11 -13.45 -12.99 4.66
N ASP A 12 -12.93 -12.15 5.56
CA ASP A 12 -13.74 -11.23 6.35
C ASP A 12 -14.01 -9.95 5.53
N LYS A 13 -14.97 -10.05 4.61
CA LYS A 13 -15.43 -8.93 3.78
C LYS A 13 -16.26 -7.94 4.60
N GLY A 14 -15.70 -7.36 5.67
CA GLY A 14 -16.42 -6.40 6.51
C GLY A 14 -15.58 -5.71 7.58
N ALA A 15 -14.61 -6.38 8.20
CA ALA A 15 -13.84 -5.82 9.31
C ALA A 15 -12.61 -5.02 8.84
N TRP A 16 -12.84 -3.85 8.23
CA TRP A 16 -11.78 -2.88 8.03
C TRP A 16 -11.33 -2.30 9.38
N LYS A 17 -10.17 -2.72 9.86
CA LYS A 17 -9.56 -2.15 11.06
C LYS A 17 -8.81 -0.87 10.70
N ASP A 18 -9.19 0.23 11.33
CA ASP A 18 -8.47 1.50 11.18
C ASP A 18 -7.05 1.36 11.74
N LYS A 19 -6.04 1.65 10.92
CA LYS A 19 -4.62 1.73 11.31
C LYS A 19 -4.21 3.16 11.63
N GLY A 20 -5.02 4.14 11.25
CA GLY A 20 -4.76 5.56 11.43
C GLY A 20 -4.59 6.29 10.10
N ALA A 21 -4.46 7.61 10.23
CA ALA A 21 -4.26 8.51 9.10
C ALA A 21 -2.79 8.90 8.95
N GLY A 22 -2.33 8.99 7.70
CA GLY A 22 -0.94 9.30 7.38
C GLY A 22 -0.69 9.74 5.95
N ASN A 23 0.56 10.08 5.69
CA ASN A 23 1.10 10.32 4.37
C ASN A 23 1.68 9.03 3.80
N LEU A 24 1.35 8.76 2.55
CA LEU A 24 1.81 7.61 1.78
C LEU A 24 2.93 8.10 0.88
N CYS A 25 4.00 7.35 0.86
CA CYS A 25 5.16 7.58 0.03
C CYS A 25 5.52 6.24 -0.62
N ILE A 26 5.73 6.26 -1.93
CA ILE A 26 6.30 5.11 -2.65
C ILE A 26 7.76 5.45 -2.85
N LYS A 27 8.65 4.59 -2.34
CA LYS A 27 10.09 4.74 -2.51
C LYS A 27 10.60 3.65 -3.44
N CYS A 28 11.48 4.02 -4.36
CA CYS A 28 12.27 3.08 -5.16
C CYS A 28 13.72 3.17 -4.73
N LYS A 29 14.49 2.14 -5.07
CA LYS A 29 15.94 2.16 -4.90
C LYS A 29 16.54 3.28 -5.75
N GLU A 30 17.39 4.09 -5.13
CA GLU A 30 18.09 5.18 -5.81
C GLU A 30 19.00 4.62 -6.91
N GLY A 31 18.96 5.24 -8.10
CA GLY A 31 19.73 4.81 -9.26
C GLY A 31 19.12 3.65 -10.06
N VAL A 32 17.88 3.24 -9.77
CA VAL A 32 17.19 2.18 -10.52
C VAL A 32 15.89 2.71 -11.12
N ASP A 33 15.62 2.34 -12.37
CA ASP A 33 14.39 2.71 -13.07
C ASP A 33 13.14 2.14 -12.38
N LYS A 34 12.08 2.96 -12.32
CA LYS A 34 10.77 2.56 -11.78
C LYS A 34 10.21 1.37 -12.55
N GLY A 35 9.48 0.48 -11.87
CA GLY A 35 8.88 -0.69 -12.52
C GLY A 35 9.87 -1.82 -12.88
N THR A 36 11.11 -1.79 -12.35
CA THR A 36 12.07 -2.89 -12.47
C THR A 36 12.12 -3.74 -11.19
N LYS A 37 12.48 -5.02 -11.31
CA LYS A 37 12.63 -5.92 -10.14
C LYS A 37 13.70 -5.43 -9.15
N GLU A 38 14.73 -4.78 -9.65
CA GLU A 38 15.83 -4.23 -8.84
C GLU A 38 15.43 -2.99 -8.04
N SER A 39 14.43 -2.25 -8.53
CA SER A 39 13.94 -1.03 -7.89
C SER A 39 13.32 -1.28 -6.52
N LYS A 40 12.93 -2.53 -6.22
CA LYS A 40 12.27 -2.95 -4.97
C LYS A 40 11.33 -1.86 -4.43
N PRO A 41 10.38 -1.40 -5.26
CA PRO A 41 9.46 -0.33 -4.90
C PRO A 41 8.76 -0.67 -3.59
N THR A 42 8.81 0.23 -2.62
CA THR A 42 8.28 0.03 -1.27
C THR A 42 7.25 1.11 -0.99
N ILE A 43 6.03 0.70 -0.66
CA ILE A 43 5.00 1.59 -0.17
C ILE A 43 5.14 1.76 1.34
N LEU A 44 5.19 3.01 1.77
CA LEU A 44 5.38 3.42 3.16
C LEU A 44 4.25 4.36 3.54
N VAL A 45 3.60 4.12 4.67
CA VAL A 45 2.63 5.04 5.24
C VAL A 45 3.14 5.50 6.60
N ARG A 46 3.26 6.80 6.82
CA ARG A 46 3.68 7.40 8.09
C ARG A 46 2.62 8.38 8.59
N ASN A 47 2.33 8.34 9.88
CA ASN A 47 1.48 9.36 10.49
C ASN A 47 2.25 10.66 10.72
N ASP A 48 1.55 11.69 11.19
CA ASP A 48 2.12 13.03 11.41
C ASP A 48 3.23 13.04 12.48
N VAL A 49 3.14 12.16 13.48
CA VAL A 49 4.17 11.97 14.52
C VAL A 49 5.35 11.08 14.07
N GLY A 50 5.45 10.75 12.78
CA GLY A 50 6.54 9.98 12.20
C GLY A 50 6.46 8.45 12.38
N LYS A 51 5.39 7.94 13.01
CA LYS A 51 5.17 6.49 13.21
C LYS A 51 4.83 5.82 11.89
N LEU A 52 5.51 4.73 11.59
CA LEU A 52 5.25 3.88 10.44
C LEU A 52 3.98 3.07 10.66
N LEU A 53 2.98 3.26 9.79
CA LEU A 53 1.70 2.54 9.79
C LEU A 53 1.73 1.35 8.83
N LEU A 54 2.45 1.48 7.71
CA LEU A 54 2.62 0.44 6.69
C LEU A 54 4.02 0.52 6.10
N ASN A 55 4.60 -0.65 5.87
CA ASN A 55 5.81 -0.85 5.09
C ASN A 55 5.65 -2.16 4.33
N ALA A 56 5.54 -2.07 3.00
CA ALA A 56 5.38 -3.24 2.16
C ALA A 56 6.03 -3.05 0.80
N LEU A 57 6.56 -4.13 0.23
CA LEU A 57 7.11 -4.14 -1.11
C LEU A 57 5.99 -4.30 -2.15
N LEU A 58 6.05 -3.53 -3.23
CA LEU A 58 5.23 -3.78 -4.41
C LEU A 58 5.84 -4.95 -5.17
N TYR A 59 4.97 -5.84 -5.64
CA TYR A 59 5.34 -7.03 -6.39
C TYR A 59 4.68 -7.01 -7.76
N ALA A 60 5.25 -7.77 -8.69
CA ALA A 60 4.74 -7.86 -10.04
C ALA A 60 3.31 -8.43 -10.03
N GLY A 61 2.40 -7.80 -10.76
CA GLY A 61 0.99 -8.21 -10.78
C GLY A 61 0.24 -7.93 -9.48
N ILE A 62 0.66 -6.90 -8.72
CA ILE A 62 -0.10 -6.43 -7.56
C ILE A 62 -1.56 -6.16 -7.92
N LYS A 63 -2.46 -6.74 -7.14
CA LYS A 63 -3.90 -6.53 -7.34
C LYS A 63 -4.34 -5.29 -6.59
N THR A 64 -4.78 -4.28 -7.34
CA THR A 64 -5.42 -3.08 -6.80
C THR A 64 -6.86 -2.99 -7.29
N SER A 65 -7.73 -2.41 -6.49
CA SER A 65 -9.15 -2.21 -6.77
C SER A 65 -9.56 -0.82 -6.31
N ALA A 66 -9.82 0.04 -7.28
CA ALA A 66 -10.35 1.36 -7.05
C ALA A 66 -11.82 1.28 -6.61
N GLN A 67 -12.13 1.86 -5.45
CA GLN A 67 -13.49 2.11 -4.96
C GLN A 67 -13.76 3.63 -4.95
N LYS A 68 -15.02 4.05 -4.71
CA LYS A 68 -15.47 5.47 -4.75
C LYS A 68 -14.41 6.47 -4.27
N ASN A 69 -14.04 6.42 -2.99
CA ASN A 69 -13.04 7.29 -2.38
C ASN A 69 -11.92 6.49 -1.67
N ALA A 70 -11.67 5.27 -2.12
CA ALA A 70 -10.68 4.40 -1.50
C ALA A 70 -10.01 3.50 -2.53
N LEU A 71 -8.76 3.13 -2.28
CA LEU A 71 -8.02 2.15 -3.05
C LEU A 71 -7.80 0.92 -2.19
N VAL A 72 -8.28 -0.23 -2.65
CA VAL A 72 -7.98 -1.52 -2.03
C VAL A 72 -6.78 -2.13 -2.73
N ALA A 73 -5.78 -2.59 -1.99
CA ALA A 73 -4.61 -3.23 -2.54
C ALA A 73 -4.12 -4.33 -1.60
N ILE A 74 -3.58 -5.41 -2.18
CA ILE A 74 -3.00 -6.50 -1.40
C ILE A 74 -1.51 -6.24 -1.28
N PHE A 75 -1.03 -6.13 -0.04
CA PHE A 75 0.37 -5.90 0.26
C PHE A 75 0.93 -7.04 1.12
N HIS A 76 2.18 -7.40 0.86
CA HIS A 76 2.92 -8.35 1.67
C HIS A 76 3.64 -7.58 2.78
N SER A 77 3.10 -7.64 4.01
CA SER A 77 3.64 -6.92 5.17
C SER A 77 3.73 -7.83 6.39
N SER A 78 4.78 -7.69 7.20
CA SER A 78 4.85 -8.25 8.54
C SER A 78 4.12 -7.33 9.52
N GLU A 79 3.13 -7.84 10.25
CA GLU A 79 2.27 -7.01 11.13
C GLU A 79 3.00 -6.57 12.42
N ASP A 80 3.93 -7.40 12.90
CA ASP A 80 4.61 -7.25 14.20
C ASP A 80 5.85 -8.14 14.16
N SER A 81 7.06 -7.61 13.96
CA SER A 81 8.42 -8.20 14.20
C SER A 81 8.67 -9.72 14.08
N ASN A 82 7.76 -10.46 13.49
CA ASN A 82 7.79 -11.87 13.19
C ASN A 82 8.06 -11.94 11.70
N GLU A 83 9.03 -12.76 11.35
CA GLU A 83 9.59 -12.90 9.99
C GLU A 83 8.56 -13.44 8.97
N ASN A 84 7.30 -13.63 9.38
CA ASN A 84 6.22 -14.14 8.53
C ASN A 84 5.52 -13.00 7.76
N VAL A 85 6.07 -12.70 6.58
CA VAL A 85 5.45 -11.79 5.62
C VAL A 85 4.19 -12.45 5.06
N THR A 86 3.03 -11.85 5.34
CA THR A 86 1.73 -12.38 4.92
C THR A 86 1.04 -11.43 3.95
N PRO A 87 0.37 -11.93 2.89
CA PRO A 87 -0.47 -11.11 2.03
C PRO A 87 -1.66 -10.60 2.84
N ARG A 88 -1.78 -9.28 2.95
CA ARG A 88 -2.85 -8.62 3.69
C ARG A 88 -3.51 -7.59 2.79
N THR A 89 -4.82 -7.50 2.91
CA THR A 89 -5.59 -6.54 2.12
C THR A 89 -5.69 -5.24 2.89
N PHE A 90 -5.26 -4.15 2.26
CA PHE A 90 -5.32 -2.80 2.80
C PHE A 90 -6.27 -1.95 1.97
N LEU A 91 -6.97 -1.05 2.65
CA LEU A 91 -7.84 -0.05 2.05
C LEU A 91 -7.30 1.33 2.42
N ILE A 92 -6.94 2.10 1.41
CA ILE A 92 -6.40 3.45 1.55
C ILE A 92 -7.50 4.42 1.16
N ARG A 93 -8.11 5.09 2.13
CA ARG A 93 -9.10 6.13 1.88
C ARG A 93 -8.40 7.43 1.54
N THR A 94 -8.75 7.98 0.39
CA THR A 94 -8.28 9.29 -0.05
C THR A 94 -9.38 10.33 0.13
N LYS A 95 -9.01 11.61 0.26
CA LYS A 95 -9.99 12.70 0.32
C LYS A 95 -10.77 12.85 -0.99
N THR A 96 -10.13 12.60 -2.12
CA THR A 96 -10.72 12.76 -3.46
C THR A 96 -10.51 11.50 -4.30
N ALA A 97 -11.40 11.28 -5.28
CA ALA A 97 -11.29 10.18 -6.23
C ALA A 97 -10.03 10.33 -7.12
N GLU A 98 -9.66 11.55 -7.51
CA GLU A 98 -8.44 11.82 -8.27
C GLU A 98 -7.17 11.40 -7.52
N ALA A 99 -7.09 11.65 -6.21
CA ALA A 99 -5.93 11.21 -5.42
C ALA A 99 -5.85 9.68 -5.36
N ARG A 100 -7.00 8.99 -5.31
CA ARG A 100 -7.05 7.52 -5.39
C ARG A 100 -6.59 7.03 -6.74
N ASP A 101 -6.99 7.69 -7.82
CA ASP A 101 -6.62 7.27 -9.17
C ASP A 101 -5.12 7.47 -9.46
N LYS A 102 -4.59 8.62 -9.04
CA LYS A 102 -3.14 8.89 -9.04
C LYS A 102 -2.37 7.85 -8.24
N LEU A 103 -2.89 7.46 -7.07
CA LEU A 103 -2.27 6.44 -6.24
C LEU A 103 -2.30 5.06 -6.91
N ALA A 104 -3.43 4.67 -7.49
CA ALA A 104 -3.58 3.40 -8.20
C ALA A 104 -2.63 3.31 -9.40
N THR A 105 -2.54 4.41 -10.16
CA THR A 105 -1.62 4.55 -11.29
C THR A 105 -0.17 4.49 -10.82
N ALA A 106 0.19 5.23 -9.76
CA ALA A 106 1.53 5.20 -9.21
C ALA A 106 1.92 3.78 -8.76
N ILE A 107 1.05 3.08 -8.01
CA ILE A 107 1.34 1.71 -7.57
C ILE A 107 1.59 0.79 -8.77
N GLN A 108 0.80 0.90 -9.84
CA GLN A 108 1.01 0.11 -11.05
C GLN A 108 2.28 0.50 -11.82
N GLU A 109 2.59 1.80 -11.90
CA GLU A 109 3.78 2.31 -12.57
C GLU A 109 5.07 1.92 -11.84
N TYR A 110 5.03 1.95 -10.50
CA TYR A 110 6.15 1.52 -9.68
C TYR A 110 6.25 0.01 -9.56
N ALA A 111 5.14 -0.72 -9.68
CA ALA A 111 5.14 -2.18 -9.60
C ALA A 111 6.00 -2.79 -10.72
N PRO A 112 6.85 -3.78 -10.41
CA PRO A 112 7.74 -4.35 -11.39
C PRO A 112 6.96 -5.12 -12.48
N SER A 113 7.29 -4.87 -13.75
CA SER A 113 6.68 -5.54 -14.91
C SER A 113 7.37 -6.87 -15.21
N SER A 114 7.32 -7.79 -14.24
CA SER A 114 7.74 -9.20 -14.34
C SER A 114 9.15 -9.52 -14.87
#